data_AF-A0A4U0QUM4-F1
#
_entry.id   AF-A0A4U0QUM4-F1
#
_cell.length_a   1.000
_cell.length_b   1.000
_cell.length_c   1.000
_cell.angle_alpha   90.00
_cell.angle_beta   90.00
_cell.angle_gamma   90.00
#
_symmetry.space_group_name_H-M   'P 1'
#
loop_
_entity.id
_entity.type
_entity.pdbx_description
1 polymer ?
#
loop_
_entity_poly.entity_id
_entity_poly.type
_entity_poly.pdbx_seq_one_letter_code
_entity_poly.pdbx_strand_id
1 'polypeptide(L)' 'MTGPLRHDFEAIPDFSRIILHPADANLIHRNPVMATRLGDYFYCEGSDPMQMGADYYLGDVAGFMRGYELAEVTA' A
#
# COMPACT_ATOMS: atom_id res chain seq x y z
N MET A 1 -18.28 -15.55 -3.12
CA MET A 1 -18.27 -15.07 -1.72
C MET A 1 -17.49 -13.77 -1.70
N THR A 2 -18.16 -12.62 -1.69
CA THR A 2 -17.51 -11.34 -1.46
C THR A 2 -17.22 -11.26 0.03
N GLY A 3 -15.96 -11.46 0.42
CA GLY A 3 -15.51 -11.14 1.77
C GLY A 3 -15.79 -9.65 2.06
N PRO A 4 -15.82 -9.24 3.34
CA PRO A 4 -16.04 -7.85 3.68
C PRO A 4 -15.06 -6.95 2.92
N LEU A 5 -15.56 -5.86 2.34
CA LEU A 5 -14.74 -4.81 1.74
C LEU A 5 -13.72 -4.37 2.80
N ARG A 6 -12.43 -4.43 2.46
CA ARG A 6 -11.34 -4.07 3.37
C ARG A 6 -11.19 -2.56 3.43
N HIS A 7 -11.56 -1.99 4.57
CA HIS A 7 -11.45 -0.56 4.86
C HIS A 7 -10.29 -0.23 5.81
N ASP A 8 -9.51 -1.23 6.23
CA ASP A 8 -8.41 -1.03 7.18
C ASP A 8 -7.31 -0.10 6.64
N PHE A 9 -7.09 -0.10 5.32
CA PHE A 9 -6.13 0.80 4.68
C PHE A 9 -6.55 2.28 4.74
N GLU A 10 -7.85 2.59 4.86
CA GLU A 10 -8.38 3.96 5.01
C GLU A 10 -7.97 4.59 6.34
N ALA A 11 -7.70 3.78 7.36
CA ALA A 11 -7.30 4.23 8.70
C ALA A 11 -5.81 4.63 8.81
N ILE A 12 -5.01 4.36 7.78
CA ILE A 12 -3.58 4.71 7.76
C ILE A 12 -3.43 6.26 7.72
N PRO A 13 -2.67 6.90 8.62
CA PRO A 13 -2.51 8.35 8.53
C PRO A 13 -1.75 8.77 7.25
N ASP A 14 -2.07 9.95 6.72
CA ASP A 14 -1.29 10.53 5.63
C ASP A 14 0.17 10.72 6.02
N PHE A 15 1.06 10.63 5.03
CA PHE A 15 2.51 10.65 5.15
C PHE A 15 3.10 9.50 5.98
N SER A 16 2.29 8.50 6.37
CA SER A 16 2.80 7.32 7.05
C SER A 16 3.64 6.48 6.11
N ARG A 17 4.78 6.05 6.63
CA ARG A 17 5.60 5.01 6.01
C ARG A 17 5.11 3.65 6.48
N ILE A 18 4.82 2.76 5.55
CA ILE A 18 4.22 1.44 5.81
C ILE A 18 4.90 0.36 4.98
N ILE A 19 4.84 -0.87 5.43
CA ILE A 19 5.18 -2.05 4.63
C ILE A 19 3.88 -2.65 4.14
N LEU A 20 3.68 -2.69 2.82
CA LEU A 20 2.55 -3.38 2.19
C LEU A 20 2.92 -4.84 1.96
N HIS A 21 2.04 -5.75 2.37
CA HIS A 21 2.18 -7.18 2.12
C HIS A 21 1.28 -7.59 0.96
N PRO A 22 1.83 -8.01 -0.20
CA PRO A 22 1.03 -8.44 -1.33
C PRO A 22 0.21 -9.70 -1.04
N ALA A 23 -1.01 -9.73 -1.56
CA ALA A 23 -1.77 -10.96 -1.71
C ALA A 23 -1.22 -11.78 -2.88
N ASP A 24 -1.50 -13.09 -2.92
CA ASP A 24 -1.00 -13.98 -3.97
C ASP A 24 -1.48 -13.57 -5.39
N ALA A 25 -2.62 -12.89 -5.45
CA ALA A 25 -3.21 -12.34 -6.67
C ALA A 25 -2.53 -11.05 -7.17
N ASN A 26 -1.64 -10.43 -6.38
CA ASN A 26 -0.91 -9.25 -6.82
C ASN A 26 0.13 -9.63 -7.89
N LEU A 27 0.03 -8.99 -9.05
CA LEU A 27 0.90 -9.23 -10.20
C LEU A 27 2.11 -8.29 -10.25
N ILE A 28 2.07 -7.18 -9.50
CA ILE A 28 3.11 -6.14 -9.50
C ILE A 28 4.17 -6.46 -8.45
N HIS A 29 3.75 -6.74 -7.21
CA HIS A 29 4.65 -7.04 -6.10
C HIS A 29 4.44 -8.47 -5.60
N ARG A 30 5.54 -9.22 -5.48
CA ARG A 30 5.56 -10.58 -4.91
C ARG A 30 6.13 -10.65 -3.50
N ASN A 31 6.86 -9.63 -3.07
CA ASN A 31 7.47 -9.51 -1.76
C ASN A 31 6.93 -8.27 -1.04
N PRO A 32 7.00 -8.22 0.31
CA PRO A 32 6.67 -7.02 1.06
C PRO A 32 7.42 -5.80 0.50
N VAL A 33 6.71 -4.69 0.34
CA VAL A 33 7.26 -3.47 -0.26
C VAL A 33 6.96 -2.29 0.65
N MET A 34 7.98 -1.45 0.88
CA MET A 34 7.81 -0.22 1.61
C MET A 34 7.03 0.78 0.76
N ALA A 35 6.11 1.52 1.36
CA ALA A 35 5.36 2.56 0.69
C ALA A 35 5.11 3.76 1.62
N THR A 36 4.85 4.91 1.03
CA THR A 36 4.33 6.08 1.73
C THR A 36 2.89 6.32 1.29
N ARG A 37 1.97 6.50 2.25
CA ARG A 37 0.59 6.91 1.96
C ARG A 37 0.51 8.44 1.82
N LEU A 38 -0.20 8.92 0.81
CA LEU A 38 -0.55 10.33 0.65
C LEU A 38 -1.94 10.45 0.05
N GLY A 39 -2.92 10.88 0.86
CA GLY A 39 -4.33 10.88 0.50
C GLY A 39 -4.82 9.45 0.25
N ASP A 40 -5.38 9.22 -0.93
CA ASP A 40 -5.86 7.90 -1.38
C ASP A 40 -4.80 7.12 -2.19
N TYR A 41 -3.56 7.60 -2.22
CA TYR A 41 -2.50 7.05 -3.06
C TYR A 41 -1.36 6.46 -2.24
N PHE A 42 -0.71 5.44 -2.80
CA PHE A 42 0.45 4.78 -2.23
C PHE A 42 1.62 4.82 -3.21
N TYR A 43 2.78 5.22 -2.69
CA TYR A 43 4.01 5.37 -3.46
C TYR A 43 5.05 4.40 -2.90
N CYS A 44 5.41 3.39 -3.68
CA CYS A 44 6.32 2.33 -3.28
C CYS A 44 7.79 2.77 -3.38
N GLU A 45 8.64 2.30 -2.47
CA GLU A 45 10.07 2.55 -2.59
C GLU A 45 10.65 1.88 -3.84
N GLY A 46 11.52 2.62 -4.55
CA GLY A 46 12.13 2.17 -5.79
C GLY A 46 11.30 2.44 -7.05
N SER A 47 10.04 2.88 -6.92
CA SER A 47 9.31 3.50 -8.03
C SER A 47 9.73 4.97 -8.19
N ASP A 48 9.54 5.53 -9.38
CA ASP A 48 9.70 6.96 -9.64
C ASP A 48 8.31 7.62 -9.75
N PRO A 49 7.81 8.24 -8.66
CA PRO A 49 6.50 8.88 -8.65
C PRO A 49 6.35 10.00 -9.68
N MET A 50 7.45 10.67 -10.04
CA MET A 50 7.43 11.80 -10.96
C MET A 50 7.25 11.36 -12.41
N GLN A 51 7.67 10.13 -12.75
CA GLN A 51 7.50 9.56 -14.09
C GLN A 51 6.28 8.66 -14.20
N MET A 52 5.95 7.90 -13.15
CA MET A 52 4.95 6.83 -13.19
C MET A 52 3.67 7.14 -12.41
N GLY A 53 3.69 8.15 -11.54
CA GLY A 53 2.58 8.43 -10.62
C GLY A 53 2.57 7.49 -9.41
N ALA A 54 1.41 7.37 -8.77
CA ALA A 54 1.23 6.46 -7.64
C ALA A 54 1.21 5.00 -8.10
N ASP A 55 1.82 4.10 -7.30
CA ASP A 55 1.83 2.66 -7.58
C ASP A 55 0.46 2.02 -7.36
N TYR A 56 -0.29 2.53 -6.38
CA TYR A 56 -1.64 2.06 -6.07
C TYR A 56 -2.57 3.20 -5.67
N TYR A 57 -3.84 3.07 -6.06
CA TYR A 57 -4.96 3.75 -5.43
C TYR A 57 -5.50 2.93 -4.24
N LEU A 58 -6.18 3.59 -3.30
CA LEU A 58 -6.72 2.97 -2.09
C LEU A 58 -7.58 1.73 -2.37
N GLY A 59 -8.43 1.80 -3.41
CA GLY A 59 -9.23 0.66 -3.85
C GLY A 59 -8.39 -0.52 -4.37
N ASP A 60 -7.27 -0.23 -5.05
CA ASP A 60 -6.37 -1.27 -5.56
C ASP A 60 -5.60 -1.94 -4.42
N VAL A 61 -5.12 -1.15 -3.45
CA VAL A 61 -4.46 -1.70 -2.26
C VAL A 61 -5.38 -2.66 -1.51
N ALA A 62 -6.65 -2.29 -1.31
CA ALA A 62 -7.63 -3.15 -0.65
C ALA A 62 -7.87 -4.49 -1.38
N GLY A 63 -7.70 -4.52 -2.71
CA GLY A 63 -7.85 -5.73 -3.53
C GLY A 63 -6.58 -6.57 -3.67
N PHE A 64 -5.40 -5.94 -3.71
CA PHE A 64 -4.14 -6.59 -4.05
C PHE A 64 -3.17 -6.76 -2.87
N MET A 65 -3.45 -6.15 -1.72
CA MET A 65 -2.65 -6.31 -0.51
C MET A 65 -3.39 -7.13 0.55
N ARG A 66 -2.68 -8.05 1.19
CA ARG A 66 -3.22 -8.86 2.31
C ARG A 66 -3.08 -8.14 3.66
N GLY A 67 -2.34 -7.05 3.74
CA GLY A 67 -2.24 -6.24 4.95
C GLY A 67 -1.08 -5.27 4.88
N TYR A 68 -0.89 -4.54 5.97
CA TYR A 68 0.21 -3.60 6.13
C TYR A 68 0.76 -3.62 7.54
N GLU A 69 2.00 -3.17 7.69
CA GLU A 69 2.64 -2.86 8.95
C GLU A 69 3.06 -1.39 8.94
N LEU A 70 2.92 -0.66 10.06
CA LEU A 70 3.51 0.66 10.17
C LEU A 70 5.02 0.50 10.25
N ALA A 71 5.76 1.17 9.38
CA ALA A 71 7.22 1.16 9.47
C ALA A 71 7.61 1.98 10.71
N GLU A 72 8.27 1.36 11.68
CA GLU A 72 8.74 2.09 12.86
C GLU A 72 9.64 3.25 12.43
N VAL A 73 9.31 4.45 12.88
CA VAL A 73 10.22 5.59 12.80
C VAL A 73 11.25 5.35 13.89
N THR A 74 12.43 4.82 13.54
CA THR A 74 13.57 4.87 14.45
C THR A 74 13.87 6.34 14.72
N ALA A 75 13.52 6.80 15.92
CA ALA A 75 13.75 8.16 16.42
C ALA A 75 15.24 8.47 16.59
#